data_AF-A0AAE1BHZ1-F1
#
_entry.id   AF-A0AAE1BHZ1-F1
#
_cell.length_a   1.000
_cell.length_b   1.000
_cell.length_c   1.000
_cell.angle_alpha   90.00
_cell.angle_beta   90.00
_cell.angle_gamma   90.00
#
_symmetry.space_group_name_H-M   'P 1'
#
loop_
_entity.id
_entity.type
_entity.pdbx_description
1 polymer ?
#
loop_
_entity_poly.entity_id
_entity_poly.type
_entity_poly.pdbx_seq_one_letter_code
_entity_poly.pdbx_strand_id
1 'polypeptide(L)'
;QLLQIAKDFYNLTLNVEVVKEESQDLTYCTTFKLDFDNAGFVKEMQEQCASFHRPYLSDFTLGKLFMFFPFGLVLDPDLRVRLAGERILQLLGKDLLGSEFLEHFTIQRPHIRFSWDAIKVFQSVTWEVQSTKLPERSTRSNSLDTVSETPLRRGSSQAPWSSQQSSLTSFRGLLLKGQMYILKENNIALFLCMPLLNNLVEMRETGLFLNDLAMHDLSREMVLKGWDHCSRLQILYEQQEKCSERLEDAHVRRQKAKARGDDLLYSMLPRQVADNLRQGKGAEATCQTFNEVSVLFAEVCLAAGSDTLGAMDLMKTVNDIYKLLDHATDQYSVFKVETVGGVYMVVGGAPEYQPDHCAQVAALALHMLMEVVEAHIHNLRIGIHVGPVAAGVVGLKMPRYCLFGDTVNTASRMQTNGKAGRIQVSERCVPVLERFQFYTSFRGKMQIKGKGEMNTYWLEGRDPSAPSLATPKPSINTNTTTTITTPDNDHHDDDDDDDHDDNTTQPNGDTDGPEHVVDAVVVECPVVQTIDRNRLSPL
;
A
#
# COMPACT_ATOMS: atom_id res chain seq x y z
N GLN A 1 -28.17 -27.00 13.38
CA GLN A 1 -28.52 -25.58 13.66
C GLN A 1 -29.79 -25.49 14.50
N LEU A 2 -30.99 -25.79 13.98
CA LEU A 2 -32.26 -25.72 14.76
C LEU A 2 -32.18 -26.38 16.15
N LEU A 3 -31.68 -27.61 16.24
CA LEU A 3 -31.43 -28.33 17.51
C LEU A 3 -30.62 -27.53 18.54
N GLN A 4 -29.59 -26.82 18.07
CA GLN A 4 -28.70 -26.02 18.91
C GLN A 4 -29.36 -24.70 19.32
N ILE A 5 -30.12 -24.07 18.42
CA ILE A 5 -30.86 -22.84 18.72
C ILE A 5 -31.96 -23.10 19.77
N ALA A 6 -32.70 -24.20 19.61
CA ALA A 6 -33.72 -24.62 20.58
C ALA A 6 -33.12 -24.85 21.98
N LYS A 7 -31.95 -25.51 22.05
CA LYS A 7 -31.24 -25.73 23.30
C LYS A 7 -30.68 -24.45 23.91
N ASP A 8 -29.92 -23.66 23.15
CA ASP A 8 -29.10 -22.57 23.69
C ASP A 8 -29.90 -21.28 23.96
N PHE A 9 -30.97 -21.01 23.20
CA PHE A 9 -31.78 -19.79 23.35
C PHE A 9 -33.14 -20.03 24.02
N TYR A 10 -33.69 -21.24 23.92
CA TYR A 10 -35.03 -21.56 24.44
C TYR A 10 -35.02 -22.66 25.53
N ASN A 11 -33.87 -23.29 25.79
CA ASN A 11 -33.73 -24.44 26.69
C ASN A 11 -34.67 -25.63 26.36
N LEU A 12 -35.03 -25.78 25.09
CA LEU A 12 -35.95 -26.82 24.60
C LEU A 12 -35.21 -28.00 23.97
N THR A 13 -35.60 -29.22 24.33
CA THR A 13 -35.20 -30.46 23.64
C THR A 13 -36.06 -30.67 22.40
N LEU A 14 -35.54 -30.26 21.24
CA LEU A 14 -36.16 -30.42 19.94
C LEU A 14 -35.80 -31.77 19.30
N ASN A 15 -36.79 -32.53 18.85
CA ASN A 15 -36.63 -33.62 17.87
C ASN A 15 -37.01 -33.11 16.47
N VAL A 16 -36.31 -33.61 15.43
CA VAL A 16 -36.48 -33.13 14.05
C VAL A 16 -36.53 -34.31 13.09
N GLU A 17 -37.71 -34.54 12.51
CA GLU A 17 -37.95 -35.58 11.51
C GLU A 17 -38.16 -34.97 10.11
N VAL A 18 -37.63 -35.60 9.07
CA VAL A 18 -37.91 -35.23 7.68
C VAL A 18 -39.18 -35.95 7.23
N VAL A 19 -40.24 -35.19 6.94
CA VAL A 19 -41.54 -35.73 6.53
C VAL A 19 -41.62 -35.91 5.01
N LYS A 20 -41.06 -34.95 4.28
CA LYS A 20 -41.22 -34.83 2.82
C LYS A 20 -40.03 -34.08 2.23
N GLU A 21 -39.57 -34.52 1.06
CA GLU A 21 -38.58 -33.80 0.26
C GLU A 21 -39.11 -33.66 -1.17
N GLU A 22 -39.14 -32.44 -1.68
CA GLU A 22 -39.58 -32.12 -3.04
C GLU A 22 -38.60 -31.19 -3.73
N SER A 23 -38.04 -31.65 -4.85
CA SER A 23 -37.23 -30.84 -5.76
C SER A 23 -38.07 -30.36 -6.94
N GLN A 24 -38.25 -29.04 -7.08
CA GLN A 24 -38.82 -28.43 -8.28
C GLN A 24 -37.87 -27.36 -8.82
N ASP A 25 -37.54 -27.44 -10.12
CA ASP A 25 -36.62 -26.59 -10.87
C ASP A 25 -35.29 -26.27 -10.15
N LEU A 26 -35.24 -25.19 -9.37
CA LEU A 26 -34.05 -24.67 -8.67
C LEU A 26 -34.23 -24.60 -7.14
N THR A 27 -35.34 -25.11 -6.63
CA THR A 27 -35.72 -25.06 -5.21
C THR A 27 -35.86 -26.46 -4.63
N TYR A 28 -35.21 -26.70 -3.49
CA TYR A 28 -35.34 -27.91 -2.70
C TYR A 28 -36.18 -27.59 -1.46
N CYS A 29 -37.37 -28.18 -1.35
CA CYS A 29 -38.25 -28.01 -0.20
C CYS A 29 -38.19 -29.26 0.69
N THR A 30 -37.79 -29.09 1.94
CA THR A 30 -37.81 -30.15 2.95
C THR A 30 -38.81 -29.77 4.03
N THR A 31 -39.88 -30.56 4.16
CA THR A 31 -40.84 -30.40 5.26
C THR A 31 -40.30 -31.10 6.50
N PHE A 32 -40.05 -30.33 7.55
CA PHE A 32 -39.60 -30.86 8.84
C PHE A 32 -40.79 -30.95 9.81
N LYS A 33 -40.88 -32.08 10.52
CA LYS A 33 -41.72 -32.22 11.71
C LYS A 33 -40.84 -31.95 12.93
N LEU A 34 -41.29 -30.99 13.74
CA LEU A 34 -40.61 -30.53 14.93
C LEU A 34 -41.43 -31.01 16.14
N ASP A 35 -40.93 -32.03 16.83
CA ASP A 35 -41.54 -32.49 18.09
C ASP A 35 -40.75 -31.90 19.26
N PHE A 36 -41.44 -31.21 20.17
CA PHE A 36 -40.83 -30.66 21.36
C PHE A 36 -41.89 -30.49 22.45
N ASP A 37 -41.45 -30.25 23.68
CA ASP A 37 -42.34 -29.88 24.77
C ASP A 37 -42.80 -28.43 24.58
N ASN A 38 -44.11 -28.22 24.41
CA ASN A 38 -44.70 -26.90 24.25
C ASN A 38 -45.73 -26.57 25.34
N ALA A 39 -45.81 -27.40 26.40
CA ALA A 39 -46.91 -27.39 27.36
C ALA A 39 -47.10 -26.03 28.05
N GLY A 40 -46.00 -25.35 28.36
CA GLY A 40 -46.01 -23.99 28.92
C GLY A 40 -46.65 -22.97 27.97
N PHE A 41 -46.29 -22.98 26.69
CA PHE A 41 -46.87 -22.10 25.67
C PHE A 41 -48.35 -22.39 25.44
N VAL A 42 -48.74 -23.67 25.34
CA VAL A 42 -50.15 -24.03 25.14
C VAL A 42 -51.00 -23.59 26.33
N LYS A 43 -50.51 -23.74 27.55
CA LYS A 43 -51.17 -23.28 28.77
C LYS A 43 -51.27 -21.75 28.82
N GLU A 44 -50.18 -21.04 28.57
CA GLU A 44 -50.20 -19.56 28.55
C GLU A 44 -51.15 -19.04 27.45
N MET A 45 -51.13 -19.63 26.25
CA MET A 45 -52.02 -19.24 25.16
C MET A 45 -53.50 -19.55 25.49
N GLN A 46 -53.79 -20.62 26.23
CA GLN A 46 -55.13 -20.91 26.74
C GLN A 46 -55.58 -19.89 27.80
N GLU A 47 -54.71 -19.49 28.73
CA GLU A 47 -54.99 -18.47 29.75
C GLU A 47 -55.19 -17.07 29.12
N GLN A 48 -54.40 -16.72 28.10
CA GLN A 48 -54.58 -15.51 27.28
C GLN A 48 -55.87 -15.56 26.43
N CYS A 49 -56.22 -16.71 25.84
CA CYS A 49 -57.47 -16.85 25.08
C CYS A 49 -58.72 -16.90 25.98
N ALA A 50 -58.61 -17.37 27.22
CA ALA A 50 -59.71 -17.36 28.19
C ALA A 50 -60.01 -15.94 28.70
N SER A 51 -59.00 -15.08 28.80
CA SER A 51 -59.15 -13.68 29.20
C SER A 51 -59.60 -12.76 28.06
N PHE A 52 -59.24 -13.06 26.81
CA PHE A 52 -59.79 -12.39 25.62
C PHE A 52 -61.03 -13.11 25.05
N HIS A 53 -62.22 -12.68 25.48
CA HIS A 53 -63.37 -12.66 24.58
C HIS A 53 -62.97 -11.88 23.32
N ARG A 54 -62.65 -12.56 22.20
CA ARG A 54 -62.37 -11.89 20.93
C ARG A 54 -63.58 -11.04 20.55
N PRO A 55 -63.50 -9.70 20.51
CA PRO A 55 -64.40 -8.95 19.66
C PRO A 55 -64.02 -9.34 18.22
N TYR A 56 -65.00 -9.57 17.35
CA TYR A 56 -64.72 -9.43 15.93
C TYR A 56 -64.29 -7.96 15.73
N LEU A 57 -63.02 -7.75 15.38
CA LEU A 57 -62.53 -6.43 15.00
C LEU A 57 -63.35 -5.95 13.81
N SER A 58 -63.84 -4.71 13.86
CA SER A 58 -64.76 -4.21 12.85
C SER A 58 -64.10 -4.14 11.46
N ASP A 59 -64.83 -4.59 10.44
CA ASP A 59 -64.32 -4.88 9.09
C ASP A 59 -63.38 -3.79 8.54
N PHE A 60 -62.10 -4.13 8.45
CA PHE A 60 -61.08 -3.19 7.99
C PHE A 60 -61.01 -3.18 6.45
N THR A 61 -61.67 -2.18 5.86
CA THR A 61 -61.75 -2.00 4.40
C THR A 61 -60.35 -1.86 3.77
N LEU A 62 -60.03 -2.64 2.73
CA LEU A 62 -58.74 -2.56 2.03
C LEU A 62 -58.41 -1.16 1.49
N GLY A 63 -59.41 -0.33 1.15
CA GLY A 63 -59.19 1.08 0.81
C GLY A 63 -58.58 1.92 1.94
N LYS A 64 -58.86 1.59 3.21
CA LYS A 64 -58.22 2.20 4.38
C LYS A 64 -56.79 1.67 4.58
N LEU A 65 -56.50 0.43 4.16
CA LEU A 65 -55.14 -0.12 4.20
C LEU A 65 -54.20 0.66 3.26
N PHE A 66 -54.65 0.94 2.04
CA PHE A 66 -53.86 1.69 1.06
C PHE A 66 -53.66 3.18 1.40
N MET A 67 -54.40 3.74 2.35
CA MET A 67 -54.07 5.06 2.93
C MET A 67 -52.78 5.03 3.76
N PHE A 68 -52.44 3.88 4.35
CA PHE A 68 -51.18 3.68 5.07
C PHE A 68 -50.09 3.10 4.15
N PHE A 69 -50.47 2.24 3.19
CA PHE A 69 -49.58 1.59 2.23
C PHE A 69 -49.83 2.09 0.79
N PRO A 70 -49.38 3.30 0.41
CA PRO A 70 -49.72 3.94 -0.86
C PRO A 70 -49.17 3.23 -2.11
N PHE A 71 -48.28 2.24 -1.96
CA PHE A 71 -47.72 1.42 -3.02
C PHE A 71 -48.19 -0.05 -3.02
N GLY A 72 -48.98 -0.45 -2.02
CA GLY A 72 -49.40 -1.85 -1.87
C GLY A 72 -50.25 -2.36 -3.04
N LEU A 73 -50.24 -3.67 -3.27
CA LEU A 73 -50.97 -4.34 -4.34
C LEU A 73 -51.74 -5.56 -3.80
N VAL A 74 -52.86 -5.90 -4.43
CA VAL A 74 -53.60 -7.16 -4.20
C VAL A 74 -53.63 -7.95 -5.50
N LEU A 75 -53.18 -9.20 -5.43
CA LEU A 75 -53.12 -10.17 -6.53
C LEU A 75 -54.13 -11.30 -6.34
N ASP A 76 -54.74 -11.70 -7.45
CA ASP A 76 -55.55 -12.92 -7.56
C ASP A 76 -54.68 -14.18 -7.72
N PRO A 77 -55.26 -15.39 -7.60
CA PRO A 77 -54.60 -16.66 -7.92
C PRO A 77 -53.96 -16.71 -9.32
N ASP A 78 -54.57 -16.04 -10.29
CA ASP A 78 -54.07 -15.89 -11.66
C ASP A 78 -52.96 -14.82 -11.80
N LEU A 79 -52.39 -14.35 -10.68
CA LEU A 79 -51.37 -13.29 -10.60
C LEU A 79 -51.76 -11.95 -11.25
N ARG A 80 -53.07 -11.71 -11.39
CA ARG A 80 -53.64 -10.44 -11.87
C ARG A 80 -53.82 -9.46 -10.73
N VAL A 81 -53.50 -8.19 -10.95
CA VAL A 81 -53.67 -7.13 -9.96
C VAL A 81 -55.16 -6.73 -9.87
N ARG A 82 -55.79 -6.92 -8.71
CA ARG A 82 -57.18 -6.50 -8.45
C ARG A 82 -57.30 -5.10 -7.89
N LEU A 83 -56.43 -4.76 -6.95
CA LEU A 83 -56.41 -3.47 -6.26
C LEU A 83 -54.97 -3.01 -6.09
N ALA A 84 -54.79 -1.70 -6.03
CA ALA A 84 -53.49 -1.06 -5.91
C ALA A 84 -53.62 0.26 -5.14
N GLY A 85 -52.56 0.65 -4.43
CA GLY A 85 -52.48 1.93 -3.75
C GLY A 85 -52.50 3.13 -4.70
N GLU A 86 -52.92 4.30 -4.21
CA GLU A 86 -53.15 5.46 -5.07
C GLU A 86 -51.87 5.95 -5.75
N ARG A 87 -50.71 5.92 -5.06
CA ARG A 87 -49.45 6.42 -5.60
C ARG A 87 -48.88 5.50 -6.67
N ILE A 88 -48.94 4.18 -6.50
CA ILE A 88 -48.48 3.25 -7.52
C ILE A 88 -49.33 3.33 -8.80
N LEU A 89 -50.65 3.57 -8.69
CA LEU A 89 -51.54 3.87 -9.83
C LEU A 89 -51.25 5.22 -10.50
N GLN A 90 -50.85 6.25 -9.73
CA GLN A 90 -50.46 7.56 -10.26
C GLN A 90 -49.10 7.54 -10.99
N LEU A 91 -48.27 6.52 -10.78
CA LEU A 91 -46.94 6.40 -11.38
C LEU A 91 -46.90 5.47 -12.58
N LEU A 92 -47.60 4.32 -12.51
CA LEU A 92 -47.54 3.24 -13.51
C LEU A 92 -48.79 3.15 -14.42
N GLY A 93 -49.74 4.06 -14.23
CA GLY A 93 -51.00 4.14 -14.99
C GLY A 93 -52.11 3.26 -14.41
N LYS A 94 -53.36 3.57 -14.79
CA LYS A 94 -54.54 2.80 -14.36
C LYS A 94 -54.66 1.42 -15.04
N ASP A 95 -53.97 1.23 -16.16
CA ASP A 95 -53.85 -0.04 -16.90
C ASP A 95 -53.30 -1.19 -16.05
N LEU A 96 -52.68 -0.88 -14.90
CA LEU A 96 -52.22 -1.86 -13.92
C LEU A 96 -53.38 -2.67 -13.29
N LEU A 97 -54.63 -2.21 -13.36
CA LEU A 97 -55.77 -2.94 -12.79
C LEU A 97 -56.33 -3.97 -13.79
N GLY A 98 -56.21 -5.25 -13.45
CA GLY A 98 -56.67 -6.40 -14.24
C GLY A 98 -55.62 -7.02 -15.16
N SER A 99 -54.49 -6.35 -15.39
CA SER A 99 -53.31 -6.89 -16.08
C SER A 99 -52.58 -7.95 -15.24
N GLU A 100 -51.68 -8.69 -15.87
CA GLU A 100 -50.81 -9.65 -15.19
C GLU A 100 -49.64 -8.91 -14.53
N PHE A 101 -49.31 -9.27 -13.29
CA PHE A 101 -48.25 -8.61 -12.51
C PHE A 101 -46.91 -8.52 -13.26
N LEU A 102 -46.55 -9.57 -14.00
CA LEU A 102 -45.27 -9.66 -14.73
C LEU A 102 -45.20 -8.78 -16.00
N GLU A 103 -46.31 -8.24 -16.49
CA GLU A 103 -46.30 -7.26 -17.59
C GLU A 103 -45.76 -5.89 -17.11
N HIS A 104 -46.06 -5.53 -15.86
CA HIS A 104 -45.67 -4.26 -15.24
C HIS A 104 -44.44 -4.35 -14.34
N PHE A 105 -44.04 -5.56 -13.92
CA PHE A 105 -43.00 -5.76 -12.91
C PHE A 105 -42.03 -6.91 -13.24
N THR A 106 -40.75 -6.68 -12.95
CA THR A 106 -39.69 -7.69 -12.92
C THR A 106 -39.26 -7.97 -11.49
N ILE A 107 -39.05 -9.24 -11.14
CA ILE A 107 -38.64 -9.61 -9.78
C ILE A 107 -37.12 -9.63 -9.70
N GLN A 108 -36.58 -8.77 -8.84
CA GLN A 108 -35.16 -8.69 -8.53
C GLN A 108 -34.78 -9.68 -7.42
N ARG A 109 -35.63 -9.86 -6.39
CA ARG A 109 -35.45 -10.91 -5.36
C ARG A 109 -36.79 -11.43 -4.82
N PRO A 110 -36.85 -12.67 -4.32
CA PRO A 110 -35.88 -13.76 -4.52
C PRO A 110 -35.76 -14.19 -5.99
N HIS A 111 -34.61 -14.74 -6.39
CA HIS A 111 -34.36 -15.24 -7.75
C HIS A 111 -35.04 -16.60 -7.99
N ILE A 112 -36.37 -16.62 -7.99
CA ILE A 112 -37.20 -17.80 -8.21
C ILE A 112 -38.26 -17.52 -9.28
N ARG A 113 -38.84 -18.58 -9.86
CA ARG A 113 -39.97 -18.45 -10.79
C ARG A 113 -41.20 -17.94 -10.04
N PHE A 114 -41.71 -16.77 -10.42
CA PHE A 114 -42.94 -16.24 -9.85
C PHE A 114 -44.12 -17.16 -10.20
N SER A 115 -44.89 -17.53 -9.19
CA SER A 115 -46.05 -18.40 -9.26
C SER A 115 -46.89 -18.22 -8.00
N TRP A 116 -48.19 -18.54 -8.06
CA TRP A 116 -49.07 -18.47 -6.89
C TRP A 116 -48.56 -19.35 -5.74
N ASP A 117 -48.05 -20.53 -6.05
CA ASP A 117 -47.52 -21.47 -5.06
C ASP A 117 -46.17 -21.00 -4.48
N ALA A 118 -45.33 -20.32 -5.25
CA ALA A 118 -44.16 -19.63 -4.69
C ALA A 118 -44.56 -18.56 -3.66
N ILE A 119 -45.65 -17.83 -3.86
CA ILE A 119 -46.15 -16.86 -2.84
C ILE A 119 -46.63 -17.60 -1.58
N LYS A 120 -47.30 -18.76 -1.71
CA LYS A 120 -47.70 -19.59 -0.55
C LYS A 120 -46.50 -20.09 0.25
N VAL A 121 -45.45 -20.52 -0.43
CA VAL A 121 -44.25 -21.07 0.19
C VAL A 121 -43.42 -19.96 0.84
N PHE A 122 -43.20 -18.83 0.14
CA PHE A 122 -42.27 -17.78 0.56
C PHE A 122 -42.95 -16.57 1.25
N GLN A 123 -43.98 -16.80 2.07
CA GLN A 123 -44.71 -15.74 2.79
C GLN A 123 -43.84 -14.91 3.75
N SER A 124 -42.78 -15.49 4.32
CA SER A 124 -41.83 -14.80 5.20
C SER A 124 -40.78 -13.98 4.45
N VAL A 125 -40.62 -14.20 3.14
CA VAL A 125 -39.54 -13.60 2.34
C VAL A 125 -39.92 -12.19 1.89
N THR A 126 -38.99 -11.26 2.04
CA THR A 126 -39.12 -9.91 1.47
C THR A 126 -38.77 -9.94 -0.01
N TRP A 127 -39.75 -9.63 -0.86
CA TRP A 127 -39.63 -9.51 -2.30
C TRP A 127 -39.11 -8.12 -2.68
N GLU A 128 -38.23 -8.07 -3.68
CA GLU A 128 -37.74 -6.84 -4.32
C GLU A 128 -38.15 -6.87 -5.80
N VAL A 129 -38.92 -5.87 -6.23
CA VAL A 129 -39.70 -5.88 -7.47
C VAL A 129 -39.55 -4.53 -8.17
N GLN A 130 -39.19 -4.53 -9.45
CA GLN A 130 -38.88 -3.34 -10.23
C GLN A 130 -39.90 -3.11 -11.35
N SER A 131 -40.40 -1.88 -11.50
CA SER A 131 -41.33 -1.54 -12.60
C SER A 131 -40.65 -1.63 -13.98
N THR A 132 -41.36 -2.20 -14.95
CA THR A 132 -40.94 -2.23 -16.37
C THR A 132 -41.22 -0.90 -17.07
N LYS A 133 -42.34 -0.25 -16.71
CA LYS A 133 -42.68 1.10 -17.17
C LYS A 133 -41.90 2.17 -16.40
N LEU A 134 -41.49 3.23 -17.10
CA LEU A 134 -41.02 4.48 -16.52
C LEU A 134 -42.21 5.27 -15.93
N PRO A 135 -42.03 6.04 -14.84
CA PRO A 135 -43.10 6.88 -14.30
C PRO A 135 -43.55 7.94 -15.31
N GLU A 136 -44.85 7.96 -15.64
CA GLU A 136 -45.43 8.82 -16.70
C GLU A 136 -45.10 10.31 -16.51
N ARG A 137 -44.98 10.73 -15.23
CA ARG A 137 -44.81 12.12 -14.79
C ARG A 137 -43.51 12.78 -15.27
N SER A 138 -42.48 11.98 -15.55
CA SER A 138 -41.18 12.45 -16.08
C SER A 138 -41.31 13.17 -17.44
N THR A 139 -42.35 12.89 -18.21
CA THR A 139 -42.57 13.44 -19.56
C THR A 139 -43.18 14.85 -19.58
N ARG A 140 -43.65 15.39 -18.44
CA ARG A 140 -44.43 16.64 -18.40
C ARG A 140 -43.74 17.85 -17.75
N SER A 141 -42.52 17.71 -17.23
CA SER A 141 -41.78 18.80 -16.57
C SER A 141 -40.64 19.35 -17.44
N ASN A 142 -40.94 19.75 -18.68
CA ASN A 142 -39.96 20.39 -19.58
C ASN A 142 -40.49 21.66 -20.27
N SER A 143 -41.58 22.24 -19.74
CA SER A 143 -42.20 23.44 -20.31
C SER A 143 -43.06 24.23 -19.29
N LEU A 144 -42.43 24.89 -18.32
CA LEU A 144 -42.77 26.26 -17.91
C LEU A 144 -41.71 26.88 -16.96
N ASP A 145 -41.84 28.19 -16.78
CA ASP A 145 -41.28 29.01 -15.69
C ASP A 145 -39.76 29.12 -15.55
N THR A 146 -39.14 29.74 -16.57
CA THR A 146 -37.94 30.55 -16.39
C THR A 146 -38.24 31.77 -15.50
N VAL A 147 -38.21 31.61 -14.18
CA VAL A 147 -38.24 32.74 -13.24
C VAL A 147 -36.86 33.40 -13.21
N SER A 148 -36.81 34.70 -13.47
CA SER A 148 -35.57 35.48 -13.50
C SER A 148 -35.13 35.91 -12.09
N GLU A 149 -34.21 35.16 -11.47
CA GLU A 149 -33.54 35.62 -10.25
C GLU A 149 -32.50 36.70 -10.58
N THR A 150 -32.57 37.83 -9.87
CA THR A 150 -31.59 38.92 -9.97
C THR A 150 -30.42 38.69 -8.99
N PRO A 151 -29.15 38.88 -9.41
CA PRO A 151 -28.00 38.47 -8.62
C PRO A 151 -27.71 39.44 -7.45
N LEU A 152 -28.21 39.12 -6.26
CA LEU A 152 -27.83 39.78 -5.01
C LEU A 152 -26.43 39.35 -4.57
N ARG A 153 -25.41 40.18 -4.84
CA ARG A 153 -24.03 40.02 -4.38
C ARG A 153 -23.93 39.86 -2.85
N ARG A 154 -23.38 38.74 -2.37
CA ARG A 154 -22.60 38.64 -1.11
C ARG A 154 -21.83 37.32 -1.03
N GLY A 155 -20.71 37.33 -0.29
CA GLY A 155 -20.12 36.13 0.33
C GLY A 155 -19.34 35.20 -0.62
N SER A 156 -18.01 35.33 -0.60
CA SER A 156 -17.08 34.40 -1.24
C SER A 156 -17.10 33.00 -0.60
N SER A 157 -17.57 31.99 -1.34
CA SER A 157 -16.97 30.65 -1.35
C SER A 157 -17.36 29.95 -2.64
N GLN A 158 -16.39 29.68 -3.52
CA GLN A 158 -16.62 28.83 -4.69
C GLN A 158 -16.35 27.38 -4.30
N ALA A 159 -17.41 26.60 -4.14
CA ALA A 159 -17.30 25.14 -4.24
C ALA A 159 -17.21 24.77 -5.74
N PRO A 160 -16.07 24.25 -6.23
CA PRO A 160 -16.05 23.60 -7.54
C PRO A 160 -16.88 22.31 -7.50
N TRP A 161 -17.26 21.83 -8.69
CA TRP A 161 -17.90 20.52 -8.91
C TRP A 161 -19.33 20.31 -8.37
N SER A 162 -20.29 21.13 -8.83
CA SER A 162 -21.73 20.80 -8.80
C SER A 162 -22.31 20.38 -10.16
N SER A 163 -21.45 20.16 -11.18
CA SER A 163 -21.85 20.21 -12.59
C SER A 163 -21.28 19.10 -13.51
N GLN A 164 -20.66 18.04 -12.97
CA GLN A 164 -20.01 16.99 -13.79
C GLN A 164 -20.32 15.52 -13.42
N GLN A 165 -21.26 15.25 -12.50
CA GLN A 165 -21.62 13.87 -12.08
C GLN A 165 -23.00 13.36 -12.55
N SER A 166 -23.65 14.05 -13.49
CA SER A 166 -25.00 13.71 -13.98
C SER A 166 -25.05 12.76 -15.20
N SER A 167 -23.95 12.09 -15.54
CA SER A 167 -23.75 11.47 -16.86
C SER A 167 -23.76 9.92 -16.91
N LEU A 168 -23.94 9.22 -15.78
CA LEU A 168 -23.80 7.75 -15.73
C LEU A 168 -24.93 6.96 -15.03
N THR A 169 -25.89 7.62 -14.38
CA THR A 169 -27.09 6.96 -13.84
C THR A 169 -28.15 6.75 -14.94
N SER A 170 -28.03 5.66 -15.68
CA SER A 170 -29.14 5.18 -16.53
C SER A 170 -30.32 4.82 -15.62
N PHE A 171 -31.35 5.67 -15.62
CA PHE A 171 -32.48 5.58 -14.70
C PHE A 171 -33.20 4.23 -14.84
N ARG A 172 -33.17 3.43 -13.78
CA ARG A 172 -33.86 2.14 -13.70
C ARG A 172 -35.24 2.34 -13.08
N GLY A 173 -36.22 1.52 -13.48
CA GLY A 173 -37.61 1.63 -13.03
C GLY A 173 -37.79 1.53 -11.51
N LEU A 174 -38.94 1.98 -11.03
CA LEU A 174 -39.26 2.10 -9.60
C LEU A 174 -39.06 0.76 -8.89
N LEU A 175 -38.12 0.70 -7.95
CA LEU A 175 -37.84 -0.48 -7.14
C LEU A 175 -38.70 -0.45 -5.87
N LEU A 176 -39.51 -1.48 -5.68
CA LEU A 176 -40.41 -1.69 -4.55
C LEU A 176 -39.90 -2.88 -3.72
N LYS A 177 -39.88 -2.72 -2.40
CA LYS A 177 -39.47 -3.77 -1.46
C LYS A 177 -40.60 -4.04 -0.46
N GLY A 178 -40.96 -5.29 -0.24
CA GLY A 178 -42.13 -5.64 0.57
C GLY A 178 -42.31 -7.13 0.83
N GLN A 179 -43.34 -7.50 1.58
CA GLN A 179 -43.72 -8.91 1.83
C GLN A 179 -45.08 -9.22 1.21
N MET A 180 -45.26 -10.47 0.79
CA MET A 180 -46.51 -10.96 0.17
C MET A 180 -47.24 -11.90 1.14
N TYR A 181 -48.41 -11.46 1.61
CA TYR A 181 -49.23 -12.14 2.60
C TYR A 181 -50.44 -12.79 1.93
N ILE A 182 -50.74 -14.07 2.20
CA ILE A 182 -51.94 -14.73 1.64
C ILE A 182 -53.10 -14.71 2.63
N LEU A 183 -54.17 -14.03 2.24
CA LEU A 183 -55.44 -13.97 2.97
C LEU A 183 -56.28 -15.20 2.62
N LYS A 184 -56.10 -16.29 3.37
CA LYS A 184 -56.69 -17.62 3.12
C LYS A 184 -58.22 -17.60 2.93
N GLU A 185 -58.92 -16.71 3.61
CA GLU A 185 -60.39 -16.58 3.56
C GLU A 185 -60.90 -16.15 2.18
N ASN A 186 -60.19 -15.25 1.51
CA ASN A 186 -60.55 -14.69 0.20
C ASN A 186 -59.67 -15.24 -0.95
N ASN A 187 -58.66 -16.06 -0.64
CA ASN A 187 -57.67 -16.59 -1.58
C ASN A 187 -56.98 -15.50 -2.43
N ILE A 188 -56.63 -14.37 -1.82
CA ILE A 188 -55.90 -13.25 -2.43
C ILE A 188 -54.53 -13.05 -1.77
N ALA A 189 -53.55 -12.57 -2.54
CA ALA A 189 -52.22 -12.23 -2.04
C ALA A 189 -52.05 -10.71 -1.95
N LEU A 190 -51.70 -10.22 -0.78
CA LEU A 190 -51.48 -8.82 -0.47
C LEU A 190 -49.98 -8.52 -0.41
N PHE A 191 -49.46 -7.77 -1.38
CA PHE A 191 -48.09 -7.27 -1.39
C PHE A 191 -48.05 -5.91 -0.67
N LEU A 192 -47.51 -5.89 0.55
CA LEU A 192 -47.25 -4.66 1.30
C LEU A 192 -45.80 -4.23 1.05
N CYS A 193 -45.62 -3.15 0.29
CA CYS A 193 -44.32 -2.69 -0.16
C CYS A 193 -44.13 -1.17 -0.05
N MET A 194 -42.86 -0.77 -0.02
CA MET A 194 -42.36 0.62 0.01
C MET A 194 -41.35 0.83 -1.12
N PRO A 195 -41.17 2.06 -1.65
CA PRO A 195 -40.16 2.35 -2.65
C PRO A 195 -38.76 2.37 -2.00
N LEU A 196 -37.81 1.68 -2.62
CA LEU A 196 -36.42 1.66 -2.17
C LEU A 196 -35.67 2.82 -2.85
N LEU A 197 -35.44 3.90 -2.11
CA LEU A 197 -34.82 5.14 -2.59
C LEU A 197 -33.63 5.50 -1.69
N ASN A 198 -32.45 5.71 -2.28
CA ASN A 198 -31.19 5.90 -1.57
C ASN A 198 -30.91 7.38 -1.25
N ASN A 199 -31.50 8.32 -2.00
CA ASN A 199 -31.26 9.77 -1.83
C ASN A 199 -32.38 10.64 -2.45
N LEU A 200 -32.32 11.95 -2.19
CA LEU A 200 -33.27 12.96 -2.69
C LEU A 200 -33.15 13.30 -4.20
N VAL A 201 -32.18 12.73 -4.93
CA VAL A 201 -32.10 12.82 -6.39
C VAL A 201 -32.92 11.70 -7.02
N GLU A 202 -32.71 10.46 -6.60
CA GLU A 202 -33.47 9.28 -7.04
C GLU A 202 -34.97 9.41 -6.74
N MET A 203 -35.34 10.00 -5.60
CA MET A 203 -36.74 10.36 -5.28
C MET A 203 -37.33 11.36 -6.29
N ARG A 204 -36.52 12.32 -6.78
CA ARG A 204 -36.95 13.33 -7.76
C ARG A 204 -37.09 12.73 -9.15
N GLU A 205 -36.15 11.89 -9.57
CA GLU A 205 -36.15 11.21 -10.86
C GLU A 205 -37.30 10.20 -10.97
N THR A 206 -37.65 9.51 -9.88
CA THR A 206 -38.86 8.66 -9.80
C THR A 206 -40.18 9.44 -9.77
N GLY A 207 -40.14 10.78 -9.71
CA GLY A 207 -41.33 11.64 -9.68
C GLY A 207 -42.10 11.61 -8.35
N LEU A 208 -41.44 11.15 -7.28
CA LEU A 208 -41.98 11.00 -5.93
C LEU A 208 -41.69 12.23 -5.05
N PHE A 209 -42.55 12.47 -4.07
CA PHE A 209 -42.38 13.50 -3.05
C PHE A 209 -42.22 12.86 -1.67
N LEU A 210 -41.56 13.57 -0.74
CA LEU A 210 -41.34 13.11 0.63
C LEU A 210 -42.66 12.85 1.41
N ASN A 211 -43.78 13.38 0.94
CA ASN A 211 -45.12 13.16 1.47
C ASN A 211 -45.85 11.95 0.85
N ASP A 212 -45.26 11.30 -0.15
CA ASP A 212 -45.78 10.07 -0.78
C ASP A 212 -45.22 8.81 -0.11
N LEU A 213 -44.13 8.97 0.65
CA LEU A 213 -43.53 7.95 1.51
C LEU A 213 -44.31 7.83 2.82
N ALA A 214 -44.48 6.61 3.34
CA ALA A 214 -45.26 6.40 4.55
C ALA A 214 -44.48 6.83 5.80
N MET A 215 -45.16 7.48 6.74
CA MET A 215 -44.55 8.00 7.98
C MET A 215 -44.18 6.91 9.01
N HIS A 216 -44.50 5.64 8.73
CA HIS A 216 -44.25 4.50 9.62
C HIS A 216 -43.14 3.56 9.10
N ASP A 217 -42.57 3.84 7.91
CA ASP A 217 -41.51 3.04 7.30
C ASP A 217 -40.17 3.78 7.27
N LEU A 218 -39.10 3.06 6.93
CA LEU A 218 -37.74 3.60 6.92
C LEU A 218 -37.39 4.37 5.63
N SER A 219 -38.23 4.36 4.59
CA SER A 219 -37.91 4.99 3.29
C SER A 219 -37.68 6.49 3.42
N ARG A 220 -38.49 7.18 4.24
CA ARG A 220 -38.32 8.61 4.52
C ARG A 220 -37.02 8.90 5.27
N GLU A 221 -36.61 8.04 6.21
CA GLU A 221 -35.32 8.19 6.88
C GLU A 221 -34.14 7.89 5.96
N MET A 222 -34.24 6.84 5.13
CA MET A 222 -33.18 6.39 4.22
C MET A 222 -32.84 7.48 3.18
N VAL A 223 -33.86 8.08 2.57
CA VAL A 223 -33.73 9.21 1.63
C VAL A 223 -33.05 10.43 2.27
N LEU A 224 -33.30 10.70 3.56
CA LEU A 224 -32.71 11.81 4.30
C LEU A 224 -31.28 11.49 4.79
N LYS A 225 -31.04 10.29 5.31
CA LYS A 225 -29.73 9.82 5.80
C LYS A 225 -28.71 9.65 4.66
N GLY A 226 -29.15 9.30 3.45
CA GLY A 226 -28.29 9.21 2.28
C GLY A 226 -27.60 10.53 1.91
N TRP A 227 -28.25 11.67 2.15
CA TRP A 227 -27.67 13.01 1.94
C TRP A 227 -26.49 13.27 2.89
N ASP A 228 -26.67 12.97 4.18
CA ASP A 228 -25.65 13.15 5.22
C ASP A 228 -24.45 12.21 5.02
N HIS A 229 -24.73 10.94 4.66
CA HIS A 229 -23.70 9.95 4.42
C HIS A 229 -22.75 10.34 3.26
N CYS A 230 -23.28 10.89 2.16
CA CYS A 230 -22.45 11.36 1.04
C CYS A 230 -21.48 12.48 1.45
N SER A 231 -21.93 13.42 2.30
CA SER A 231 -21.08 14.50 2.85
C SER A 231 -19.92 13.93 3.66
N ARG A 232 -20.20 12.98 4.57
CA ARG A 232 -19.17 12.31 5.37
C ARG A 232 -18.21 11.49 4.50
N LEU A 233 -18.70 10.86 3.44
CA LEU A 233 -17.87 10.10 2.50
C LEU A 233 -16.90 11.01 1.74
N GLN A 234 -17.35 12.19 1.31
CA GLN A 234 -16.51 13.19 0.65
C GLN A 234 -15.36 13.68 1.55
N ILE A 235 -15.65 13.96 2.83
CA ILE A 235 -14.63 14.37 3.81
C ILE A 235 -13.56 13.27 4.01
N LEU A 236 -13.98 12.00 4.06
CA LEU A 236 -13.06 10.87 4.17
C LEU A 236 -12.16 10.71 2.93
N TYR A 237 -12.69 10.92 1.72
CA TYR A 237 -11.87 10.93 0.50
C TYR A 237 -10.85 12.08 0.49
N GLU A 238 -11.24 13.30 0.88
CA GLU A 238 -10.33 14.46 0.96
C GLU A 238 -9.22 14.23 2.01
N GLN A 239 -9.54 13.57 3.14
CA GLN A 239 -8.56 13.14 4.14
C GLN A 239 -7.61 12.06 3.60
N GLN A 240 -8.13 11.08 2.84
CA GLN A 240 -7.32 10.02 2.23
C GLN A 240 -6.38 10.58 1.15
N GLU A 241 -6.84 11.51 0.31
CA GLU A 241 -6.04 12.19 -0.71
C GLU A 241 -4.87 12.95 -0.06
N LYS A 242 -5.14 13.79 0.94
CA LYS A 242 -4.12 14.51 1.71
C LYS A 242 -3.17 13.57 2.47
N CYS A 243 -3.62 12.39 2.88
CA CYS A 243 -2.76 11.36 3.46
C CYS A 243 -1.81 10.76 2.41
N SER A 244 -2.31 10.50 1.18
CA SER A 244 -1.50 10.03 0.05
C SER A 244 -0.43 11.05 -0.35
N GLU A 245 -0.81 12.33 -0.49
CA GLU A 245 0.14 13.42 -0.78
C GLU A 245 1.28 13.46 0.25
N ARG A 246 0.94 13.49 1.54
CA ARG A 246 1.92 13.48 2.65
C ARG A 246 2.82 12.24 2.63
N LEU A 247 2.25 11.08 2.29
CA LEU A 247 2.99 9.82 2.21
C LEU A 247 3.98 9.83 1.04
N GLU A 248 3.55 10.21 -0.16
CA GLU A 248 4.42 10.36 -1.33
C GLU A 248 5.57 11.34 -1.07
N ASP A 249 5.26 12.50 -0.49
CA ASP A 249 6.21 13.54 -0.17
C ASP A 249 7.22 13.08 0.93
N ALA A 250 6.77 12.28 1.90
CA ALA A 250 7.65 11.59 2.85
C ALA A 250 8.52 10.49 2.18
N HIS A 251 7.99 9.75 1.20
CA HIS A 251 8.75 8.79 0.40
C HIS A 251 9.85 9.49 -0.43
N VAL A 252 9.55 10.64 -1.06
CA VAL A 252 10.54 11.44 -1.80
C VAL A 252 11.63 11.99 -0.87
N ARG A 253 11.28 12.51 0.32
CA ARG A 253 12.28 12.91 1.33
C ARG A 253 13.16 11.73 1.75
N ARG A 254 12.56 10.58 2.05
CA ARG A 254 13.27 9.34 2.45
C ARG A 254 14.21 8.83 1.36
N GLN A 255 13.80 8.86 0.09
CA GLN A 255 14.66 8.50 -1.05
C GLN A 255 15.84 9.46 -1.22
N LYS A 256 15.60 10.78 -1.15
CA LYS A 256 16.67 11.80 -1.23
C LYS A 256 17.67 11.67 -0.06
N ALA A 257 17.20 11.40 1.16
CA ALA A 257 18.06 11.15 2.31
C ALA A 257 18.88 9.86 2.14
N LYS A 258 18.26 8.77 1.69
CA LYS A 258 18.95 7.51 1.41
C LYS A 258 20.03 7.67 0.34
N ALA A 259 19.72 8.30 -0.79
CA ALA A 259 20.69 8.52 -1.88
C ALA A 259 21.94 9.26 -1.39
N ARG A 260 21.77 10.36 -0.63
CA ARG A 260 22.88 11.09 0.00
C ARG A 260 23.70 10.21 0.96
N GLY A 261 23.05 9.29 1.67
CA GLY A 261 23.72 8.32 2.55
C GLY A 261 24.51 7.25 1.80
N ASP A 262 23.93 6.67 0.74
CA ASP A 262 24.62 5.72 -0.15
C ASP A 262 25.81 6.40 -0.87
N ASP A 263 25.65 7.61 -1.42
CA ASP A 263 26.73 8.39 -2.04
C ASP A 263 27.88 8.66 -1.06
N LEU A 264 27.57 9.10 0.16
CA LEU A 264 28.58 9.33 1.21
C LEU A 264 29.31 8.03 1.57
N LEU A 265 28.58 6.92 1.72
CA LEU A 265 29.15 5.59 2.03
C LEU A 265 30.12 5.13 0.92
N TYR A 266 29.74 5.29 -0.35
CA TYR A 266 30.60 4.94 -1.49
C TYR A 266 31.82 5.87 -1.66
N SER A 267 31.79 7.08 -1.10
CA SER A 267 32.97 7.97 -1.07
C SER A 267 33.98 7.60 0.03
N MET A 268 33.54 6.90 1.09
CA MET A 268 34.40 6.47 2.20
C MET A 268 34.89 5.02 2.05
N LEU A 269 34.11 4.14 1.43
CA LEU A 269 34.39 2.72 1.30
C LEU A 269 34.23 2.25 -0.15
N PRO A 270 35.01 1.24 -0.59
CA PRO A 270 34.84 0.68 -1.94
C PRO A 270 33.42 0.12 -2.14
N ARG A 271 32.87 0.19 -3.35
CA ARG A 271 31.47 -0.23 -3.63
C ARG A 271 31.16 -1.65 -3.16
N GLN A 272 31.97 -2.65 -3.53
CA GLN A 272 31.79 -4.03 -3.08
C GLN A 272 31.78 -4.18 -1.55
N VAL A 273 32.57 -3.37 -0.85
CA VAL A 273 32.68 -3.37 0.62
C VAL A 273 31.43 -2.73 1.23
N ALA A 274 31.02 -1.56 0.73
CA ALA A 274 29.80 -0.86 1.11
C ALA A 274 28.53 -1.70 0.86
N ASP A 275 28.44 -2.38 -0.29
CA ASP A 275 27.32 -3.25 -0.64
C ASP A 275 27.22 -4.48 0.28
N ASN A 276 28.34 -5.08 0.67
CA ASN A 276 28.37 -6.17 1.64
C ASN A 276 27.91 -5.73 3.03
N LEU A 277 28.36 -4.55 3.51
CA LEU A 277 27.90 -3.98 4.77
C LEU A 277 26.41 -3.61 4.73
N ARG A 278 25.91 -3.02 3.62
CA ARG A 278 24.48 -2.70 3.45
C ARG A 278 23.60 -3.95 3.34
N GLN A 279 24.16 -5.10 2.94
CA GLN A 279 23.51 -6.42 3.01
C GLN A 279 23.53 -7.03 4.42
N GLY A 280 24.02 -6.33 5.44
CA GLY A 280 24.07 -6.80 6.82
C GLY A 280 25.17 -7.84 7.10
N LYS A 281 26.12 -8.04 6.17
CA LYS A 281 27.27 -8.93 6.41
C LYS A 281 28.23 -8.27 7.38
N GLY A 282 28.70 -9.03 8.38
CA GLY A 282 29.68 -8.53 9.35
C GLY A 282 30.99 -8.10 8.70
N ALA A 283 31.66 -7.11 9.28
CA ALA A 283 32.92 -6.56 8.76
C ALA A 283 34.00 -7.65 8.52
N GLU A 284 34.05 -8.67 9.37
CA GLU A 284 34.94 -9.83 9.25
C GLU A 284 34.73 -10.62 7.95
N ALA A 285 33.49 -10.75 7.47
CA ALA A 285 33.17 -11.40 6.20
C ALA A 285 33.62 -10.58 4.96
N THR A 286 34.16 -9.38 5.18
CA THR A 286 34.73 -8.49 4.15
C THR A 286 36.26 -8.49 4.17
N CYS A 287 36.89 -9.24 5.08
CA CYS A 287 38.34 -9.44 5.11
C CYS A 287 38.78 -10.44 4.05
N GLN A 288 39.73 -10.05 3.20
CA GLN A 288 40.26 -10.86 2.10
C GLN A 288 41.79 -10.80 2.05
N THR A 289 42.43 -11.86 1.56
CA THR A 289 43.88 -11.94 1.38
C THR A 289 44.22 -11.86 -0.11
N PHE A 290 45.01 -10.85 -0.48
CA PHE A 290 45.44 -10.62 -1.85
C PHE A 290 46.90 -11.03 -2.00
N ASN A 291 47.19 -11.90 -2.97
CA ASN A 291 48.53 -12.47 -3.18
C ASN A 291 49.53 -11.43 -3.73
N GLU A 292 49.07 -10.57 -4.63
CA GLU A 292 49.85 -9.45 -5.16
C GLU A 292 48.94 -8.22 -5.30
N VAL A 293 49.32 -7.13 -4.65
CA VAL A 293 48.77 -5.78 -4.82
C VAL A 293 49.89 -4.77 -4.95
N SER A 294 49.61 -3.62 -5.56
CA SER A 294 50.52 -2.49 -5.63
C SER A 294 50.14 -1.44 -4.60
N VAL A 295 51.07 -1.09 -3.71
CA VAL A 295 50.87 -0.04 -2.71
C VAL A 295 51.78 1.14 -3.03
N LEU A 296 51.18 2.33 -3.10
CA LEU A 296 51.84 3.61 -3.29
C LEU A 296 51.65 4.48 -2.04
N PHE A 297 52.74 5.12 -1.62
CA PHE A 297 52.75 6.19 -0.64
C PHE A 297 53.34 7.45 -1.29
N ALA A 298 52.65 8.58 -1.20
CA ALA A 298 53.10 9.88 -1.70
C ALA A 298 53.07 10.93 -0.58
N GLU A 299 54.23 11.47 -0.22
CA GLU A 299 54.39 12.53 0.79
C GLU A 299 54.56 13.88 0.11
N VAL A 300 53.81 14.89 0.55
CA VAL A 300 53.99 16.28 0.14
C VAL A 300 55.22 16.84 0.85
N CYS A 301 56.32 17.04 0.11
CA CYS A 301 57.52 17.67 0.68
C CYS A 301 57.34 19.19 0.72
N LEU A 302 56.61 19.65 1.73
CA LEU A 302 56.56 21.06 2.14
C LEU A 302 57.99 21.62 2.22
N ALA A 303 58.22 22.80 1.64
CA ALA A 303 59.53 23.43 1.66
C ALA A 303 59.88 23.91 3.09
N ALA A 304 61.17 23.97 3.43
CA ALA A 304 61.68 24.32 4.77
C ALA A 304 61.44 25.79 5.22
N GLY A 305 60.46 26.47 4.62
CA GLY A 305 59.86 27.72 5.10
C GLY A 305 58.37 27.58 5.46
N SER A 306 57.81 26.36 5.52
CA SER A 306 56.43 26.11 5.93
C SER A 306 56.13 26.56 7.36
N ASP A 307 57.15 26.63 8.22
CA ASP A 307 57.02 26.96 9.65
C ASP A 307 56.60 28.42 9.90
N THR A 308 56.65 29.28 8.87
CA THR A 308 56.11 30.65 8.91
C THR A 308 54.71 30.78 8.31
N LEU A 309 54.11 29.67 7.83
CA LEU A 309 52.79 29.68 7.19
C LEU A 309 51.68 29.51 8.23
N GLY A 310 50.59 30.27 8.11
CA GLY A 310 49.44 30.14 9.01
C GLY A 310 48.81 28.75 8.92
N ALA A 311 48.37 28.19 10.06
CA ALA A 311 47.80 26.83 10.09
C ALA A 311 46.59 26.65 9.14
N MET A 312 45.80 27.70 8.94
CA MET A 312 44.69 27.72 7.98
C MET A 312 45.17 27.69 6.52
N ASP A 313 46.23 28.42 6.19
CA ASP A 313 46.81 28.46 4.85
C ASP A 313 47.51 27.13 4.53
N LEU A 314 48.22 26.55 5.50
CA LEU A 314 48.78 25.21 5.40
C LEU A 314 47.70 24.15 5.16
N MET A 315 46.60 24.18 5.93
CA MET A 315 45.46 23.28 5.75
C MET A 315 44.84 23.45 4.36
N LYS A 316 44.71 24.70 3.87
CA LYS A 316 44.21 24.99 2.52
C LYS A 316 45.15 24.42 1.45
N THR A 317 46.46 24.66 1.53
CA THR A 317 47.44 24.14 0.57
C THR A 317 47.44 22.61 0.52
N VAL A 318 47.39 21.92 1.67
CA VAL A 318 47.31 20.45 1.71
C VAL A 318 45.99 19.94 1.10
N ASN A 319 44.87 20.59 1.41
CA ASN A 319 43.57 20.26 0.84
C ASN A 319 43.53 20.46 -0.70
N ASP A 320 44.10 21.55 -1.19
CA ASP A 320 44.16 21.84 -2.63
C ASP A 320 45.08 20.87 -3.39
N ILE A 321 46.19 20.42 -2.78
CA ILE A 321 47.00 19.31 -3.33
C ILE A 321 46.20 18.00 -3.34
N TYR A 322 45.52 17.65 -2.24
CA TYR A 322 44.77 16.40 -2.16
C TYR A 322 43.61 16.35 -3.17
N LYS A 323 42.99 17.48 -3.54
CA LYS A 323 42.01 17.54 -4.64
C LYS A 323 42.60 17.17 -6.01
N LEU A 324 43.83 17.62 -6.30
CA LEU A 324 44.54 17.24 -7.52
C LEU A 324 44.84 15.73 -7.51
N LEU A 325 45.45 15.23 -6.42
CA LEU A 325 45.74 13.80 -6.27
C LEU A 325 44.48 12.92 -6.35
N ASP A 326 43.34 13.38 -5.83
CA ASP A 326 42.05 12.70 -5.95
C ASP A 326 41.54 12.72 -7.41
N HIS A 327 41.66 13.85 -8.12
CA HIS A 327 41.27 13.94 -9.52
C HIS A 327 42.12 13.02 -10.42
N ALA A 328 43.45 12.96 -10.21
CA ALA A 328 44.31 11.97 -10.86
C ALA A 328 43.85 10.53 -10.54
N THR A 329 43.53 10.25 -9.27
CA THR A 329 43.09 8.92 -8.79
C THR A 329 41.74 8.49 -9.39
N ASP A 330 40.94 9.41 -9.92
CA ASP A 330 39.71 9.08 -10.64
C ASP A 330 39.90 8.67 -12.11
N GLN A 331 41.06 8.93 -12.70
CA GLN A 331 41.38 8.53 -14.08
C GLN A 331 41.95 7.11 -14.20
N TYR A 332 42.26 6.45 -13.09
CA TYR A 332 42.89 5.12 -13.04
C TYR A 332 42.09 4.13 -12.19
N SER A 333 42.30 2.84 -12.42
CA SER A 333 41.66 1.75 -11.69
C SER A 333 42.40 1.47 -10.38
N VAL A 334 42.20 2.36 -9.40
CA VAL A 334 42.89 2.37 -8.10
C VAL A 334 41.94 2.81 -6.97
N PHE A 335 42.28 2.46 -5.73
CA PHE A 335 41.55 2.85 -4.54
C PHE A 335 42.42 3.66 -3.55
N LYS A 336 41.88 4.81 -3.10
CA LYS A 336 42.48 5.69 -2.09
C LYS A 336 42.24 5.13 -0.68
N VAL A 337 43.31 4.94 0.09
CA VAL A 337 43.25 4.40 1.45
C VAL A 337 43.31 5.56 2.46
N GLU A 338 42.69 5.38 3.64
CA GLU A 338 42.75 6.39 4.71
C GLU A 338 44.20 6.71 5.10
N THR A 339 44.52 8.00 5.17
CA THR A 339 45.90 8.48 5.27
C THR A 339 46.36 8.60 6.72
N VAL A 340 47.58 8.13 7.00
CA VAL A 340 48.20 8.21 8.34
C VAL A 340 49.43 9.10 8.26
N GLY A 341 49.50 10.12 9.12
CA GLY A 341 50.69 10.97 9.27
C GLY A 341 50.99 11.89 8.08
N GLY A 342 49.98 12.31 7.31
CA GLY A 342 50.16 13.27 6.21
C GLY A 342 50.68 12.69 4.90
N VAL A 343 50.67 11.37 4.74
CA VAL A 343 51.09 10.68 3.51
C VAL A 343 49.88 10.13 2.76
N TYR A 344 49.74 10.48 1.49
CA TYR A 344 48.67 10.02 0.60
C TYR A 344 48.93 8.55 0.21
N MET A 345 47.96 7.66 0.43
CA MET A 345 48.11 6.22 0.23
C MET A 345 47.10 5.70 -0.81
N VAL A 346 47.59 4.92 -1.77
CA VAL A 346 46.79 4.31 -2.84
C VAL A 346 47.13 2.83 -2.97
N VAL A 347 46.13 2.01 -3.26
CA VAL A 347 46.29 0.60 -3.65
C VAL A 347 45.73 0.35 -5.05
N GLY A 348 46.42 -0.48 -5.82
CA GLY A 348 45.91 -1.13 -7.03
C GLY A 348 45.83 -2.64 -6.82
N GLY A 349 44.78 -3.28 -7.34
CA GLY A 349 44.53 -4.72 -7.20
C GLY A 349 43.77 -5.14 -5.93
N ALA A 350 43.27 -4.18 -5.15
CA ALA A 350 42.33 -4.41 -4.05
C ALA A 350 41.34 -3.23 -3.94
N PRO A 351 40.07 -3.45 -3.56
CA PRO A 351 39.46 -4.76 -3.25
C PRO A 351 39.21 -5.63 -4.49
N GLU A 352 39.22 -5.05 -5.69
CA GLU A 352 39.05 -5.80 -6.94
C GLU A 352 40.42 -6.21 -7.48
N TYR A 353 40.62 -7.51 -7.69
CA TYR A 353 41.87 -8.02 -8.25
C TYR A 353 42.01 -7.60 -9.72
N GLN A 354 43.13 -6.98 -10.06
CA GLN A 354 43.42 -6.46 -11.38
C GLN A 354 44.84 -6.86 -11.81
N PRO A 355 45.04 -7.47 -12.99
CA PRO A 355 46.35 -8.02 -13.39
C PRO A 355 47.39 -6.95 -13.76
N ASP A 356 46.95 -5.75 -14.17
CA ASP A 356 47.81 -4.59 -14.49
C ASP A 356 47.98 -3.61 -13.33
N HIS A 357 47.66 -4.02 -12.09
CA HIS A 357 47.70 -3.19 -10.87
C HIS A 357 49.00 -2.36 -10.68
N CYS A 358 50.17 -2.93 -11.00
CA CYS A 358 51.45 -2.21 -10.91
C CYS A 358 51.64 -1.17 -12.02
N ALA A 359 51.06 -1.39 -13.19
CA ALA A 359 51.09 -0.44 -14.30
C ALA A 359 50.15 0.74 -14.03
N GLN A 360 48.93 0.47 -13.53
CA GLN A 360 47.98 1.50 -13.08
C GLN A 360 48.59 2.43 -12.04
N VAL A 361 49.15 1.88 -10.96
CA VAL A 361 49.74 2.65 -9.87
C VAL A 361 51.01 3.42 -10.29
N ALA A 362 51.77 2.91 -11.26
CA ALA A 362 52.93 3.62 -11.82
C ALA A 362 52.54 4.74 -12.81
N ALA A 363 51.50 4.55 -13.62
CA ALA A 363 50.95 5.60 -14.47
C ALA A 363 50.37 6.74 -13.62
N LEU A 364 49.60 6.40 -12.57
CA LEU A 364 49.12 7.35 -11.58
C LEU A 364 50.25 8.15 -10.92
N ALA A 365 51.34 7.48 -10.51
CA ALA A 365 52.49 8.14 -9.87
C ALA A 365 53.16 9.16 -10.79
N LEU A 366 53.27 8.87 -12.09
CA LEU A 366 53.77 9.81 -13.09
C LEU A 366 52.79 10.97 -13.30
N HIS A 367 51.48 10.69 -13.38
CA HIS A 367 50.44 11.71 -13.56
C HIS A 367 50.38 12.69 -12.39
N MET A 368 50.37 12.19 -11.15
CA MET A 368 50.44 13.01 -9.92
C MET A 368 51.68 13.90 -9.88
N LEU A 369 52.82 13.41 -10.38
CA LEU A 369 54.05 14.20 -10.45
C LEU A 369 53.98 15.29 -11.53
N MET A 370 53.29 15.05 -12.65
CA MET A 370 53.05 16.03 -13.70
C MET A 370 52.09 17.13 -13.23
N GLU A 371 50.90 16.78 -12.71
CA GLU A 371 49.90 17.76 -12.24
C GLU A 371 50.47 18.72 -11.18
N VAL A 372 51.24 18.21 -10.22
CA VAL A 372 51.85 19.04 -9.16
C VAL A 372 52.94 19.97 -9.71
N VAL A 373 53.70 19.54 -10.72
CA VAL A 373 54.68 20.38 -11.41
C VAL A 373 54.00 21.46 -12.25
N GLU A 374 52.94 21.13 -12.99
CA GLU A 374 52.15 22.09 -13.77
C GLU A 374 51.46 23.13 -12.87
N ALA A 375 50.92 22.70 -11.73
CA ALA A 375 50.36 23.59 -10.72
C ALA A 375 51.41 24.43 -9.97
N HIS A 376 52.72 24.18 -10.19
CA HIS A 376 53.85 24.81 -9.49
C HIS A 376 53.82 24.63 -7.96
N ILE A 377 53.26 23.53 -7.46
CA ILE A 377 53.11 23.24 -6.03
C ILE A 377 54.27 22.37 -5.51
N HIS A 378 54.42 22.28 -4.19
CA HIS A 378 55.46 21.53 -3.48
C HIS A 378 55.71 20.12 -4.03
N ASN A 379 56.99 19.77 -4.18
CA ASN A 379 57.44 18.47 -4.69
C ASN A 379 56.81 17.28 -3.93
N LEU A 380 56.32 16.28 -4.66
CA LEU A 380 55.97 14.98 -4.09
C LEU A 380 57.20 14.09 -3.88
N ARG A 381 57.17 13.22 -2.88
CA ARG A 381 58.09 12.07 -2.74
C ARG A 381 57.26 10.79 -2.75
N ILE A 382 57.40 9.99 -3.81
CA ILE A 382 56.54 8.82 -4.05
C ILE A 382 57.35 7.53 -3.91
N GLY A 383 56.78 6.52 -3.25
CA GLY A 383 57.33 5.17 -3.14
C GLY A 383 56.31 4.10 -3.48
N ILE A 384 56.71 3.13 -4.30
CA ILE A 384 55.83 2.02 -4.78
C ILE A 384 56.49 0.67 -4.47
N HIS A 385 55.69 -0.27 -3.96
CA HIS A 385 56.08 -1.67 -3.76
C HIS A 385 54.92 -2.63 -4.09
N VAL A 386 55.26 -3.86 -4.48
CA VAL A 386 54.33 -4.94 -4.84
C VAL A 386 54.49 -6.14 -3.91
N GLY A 387 53.38 -6.70 -3.43
CA GLY A 387 53.38 -7.96 -2.69
C GLY A 387 52.06 -8.30 -1.99
N PRO A 388 52.04 -9.31 -1.11
CA PRO A 388 50.82 -9.80 -0.48
C PRO A 388 50.34 -8.92 0.67
N VAL A 389 49.02 -8.78 0.79
CA VAL A 389 48.34 -7.96 1.81
C VAL A 389 47.02 -8.60 2.22
N ALA A 390 46.70 -8.55 3.51
CA ALA A 390 45.34 -8.78 4.01
C ALA A 390 44.61 -7.43 4.09
N ALA A 391 43.43 -7.32 3.48
CA ALA A 391 42.65 -6.08 3.46
C ALA A 391 41.20 -6.33 3.88
N GLY A 392 40.59 -5.39 4.58
CA GLY A 392 39.24 -5.58 5.14
C GLY A 392 38.74 -4.36 5.90
N VAL A 393 37.51 -4.46 6.42
CA VAL A 393 36.90 -3.37 7.21
C VAL A 393 37.25 -3.54 8.68
N VAL A 394 37.80 -2.48 9.28
CA VAL A 394 38.12 -2.43 10.71
C VAL A 394 37.23 -1.39 11.39
N GLY A 395 36.71 -1.75 12.58
CA GLY A 395 35.91 -0.87 13.43
C GLY A 395 34.40 -0.98 13.19
N LEU A 396 33.63 -1.04 14.27
CA LEU A 396 32.15 -1.12 14.22
C LEU A 396 31.49 0.26 14.16
N LYS A 397 32.02 1.25 14.91
CA LYS A 397 31.45 2.62 14.97
C LYS A 397 31.96 3.55 13.87
N MET A 398 33.13 3.27 13.32
CA MET A 398 33.76 4.00 12.22
C MET A 398 34.43 2.97 11.30
N PRO A 399 33.66 2.32 10.40
CA PRO A 399 34.19 1.28 9.51
C PRO A 399 35.18 1.88 8.51
N ARG A 400 36.41 1.38 8.52
CA ARG A 400 37.51 1.85 7.67
C ARG A 400 38.09 0.70 6.87
N TYR A 401 38.30 0.89 5.57
CA TYR A 401 38.97 -0.13 4.74
C TYR A 401 40.49 -0.03 4.96
N CYS A 402 41.04 -0.99 5.70
CA CYS A 402 42.44 -1.01 6.12
C CYS A 402 43.21 -2.15 5.45
N LEU A 403 44.51 -1.91 5.23
CA LEU A 403 45.44 -2.85 4.59
C LEU A 403 46.56 -3.21 5.56
N PHE A 404 46.72 -4.50 5.83
CA PHE A 404 47.72 -5.05 6.75
C PHE A 404 48.66 -5.99 6.02
N GLY A 405 49.95 -5.70 6.10
CA GLY A 405 50.98 -6.55 5.52
C GLY A 405 52.36 -5.90 5.58
N ASP A 406 53.38 -6.75 5.48
CA ASP A 406 54.76 -6.33 5.32
C ASP A 406 55.00 -5.50 4.04
N THR A 407 54.19 -5.72 2.99
CA THR A 407 54.17 -4.91 1.77
C THR A 407 53.79 -3.45 2.04
N VAL A 408 52.84 -3.17 2.94
CA VAL A 408 52.46 -1.79 3.30
C VAL A 408 53.63 -1.07 3.99
N ASN A 409 54.27 -1.76 4.94
CA ASN A 409 55.47 -1.25 5.61
C ASN A 409 56.61 -1.00 4.62
N THR A 410 56.84 -1.94 3.69
CA THR A 410 57.91 -1.83 2.69
C THR A 410 57.66 -0.70 1.68
N ALA A 411 56.41 -0.47 1.27
CA ALA A 411 56.03 0.68 0.43
C ALA A 411 56.32 2.03 1.15
N SER A 412 55.94 2.15 2.43
CA SER A 412 56.29 3.31 3.26
C SER A 412 57.82 3.50 3.40
N ARG A 413 58.61 2.42 3.42
CA ARG A 413 60.09 2.51 3.37
C ARG A 413 60.64 2.91 2.01
N MET A 414 60.00 2.53 0.90
CA MET A 414 60.36 3.06 -0.43
C MET A 414 60.05 4.56 -0.53
N GLN A 415 58.94 5.02 0.05
CA GLN A 415 58.57 6.43 0.07
C GLN A 415 59.55 7.24 0.93
N THR A 416 59.71 6.89 2.21
CA THR A 416 60.52 7.68 3.15
C THR A 416 61.98 7.85 2.74
N ASN A 417 62.58 6.82 2.12
CA ASN A 417 63.95 6.87 1.58
C ASN A 417 64.05 7.47 0.15
N GLY A 418 62.92 7.85 -0.46
CA GLY A 418 62.85 8.48 -1.77
C GLY A 418 63.49 9.88 -1.79
N LYS A 419 63.53 10.50 -2.98
CA LYS A 419 63.94 11.89 -3.16
C LYS A 419 62.73 12.70 -3.62
N ALA A 420 62.56 13.91 -3.09
CA ALA A 420 61.53 14.83 -3.56
C ALA A 420 61.67 15.08 -5.07
N GLY A 421 60.54 15.10 -5.79
CA GLY A 421 60.47 15.20 -7.24
C GLY A 421 60.77 13.90 -7.99
N ARG A 422 60.83 12.73 -7.32
CA ARG A 422 61.05 11.42 -7.95
C ARG A 422 60.22 10.29 -7.31
N ILE A 423 60.00 9.25 -8.11
CA ILE A 423 59.25 8.04 -7.75
C ILE A 423 60.24 6.90 -7.52
N GLN A 424 60.35 6.40 -6.29
CA GLN A 424 61.14 5.21 -5.97
C GLN A 424 60.29 3.94 -6.09
N VAL A 425 60.83 2.90 -6.71
CA VAL A 425 60.20 1.58 -6.79
C VAL A 425 61.13 0.50 -6.22
N SER A 426 60.54 -0.52 -5.62
CA SER A 426 61.25 -1.73 -5.20
C SER A 426 61.59 -2.62 -6.39
N GLU A 427 62.65 -3.42 -6.27
CA GLU A 427 63.05 -4.47 -7.23
C GLU A 427 61.88 -5.33 -7.76
N ARG A 428 60.94 -5.76 -6.89
CA ARG A 428 59.78 -6.59 -7.29
C ARG A 428 58.81 -5.88 -8.26
N CYS A 429 58.84 -4.55 -8.36
CA CYS A 429 58.04 -3.81 -9.33
C CYS A 429 58.64 -3.89 -10.74
N VAL A 430 59.97 -3.92 -10.86
CA VAL A 430 60.72 -3.77 -12.12
C VAL A 430 60.26 -4.70 -13.24
N PRO A 431 60.20 -6.05 -13.07
CA PRO A 431 59.82 -6.94 -14.17
C PRO A 431 58.36 -6.77 -14.62
N VAL A 432 57.49 -6.21 -13.77
CA VAL A 432 56.11 -5.85 -14.17
C VAL A 432 56.11 -4.53 -14.93
N LEU A 433 56.88 -3.54 -14.48
CA LEU A 433 56.98 -2.22 -15.12
C LEU A 433 57.62 -2.30 -16.52
N GLU A 434 58.69 -3.08 -16.68
CA GLU A 434 59.33 -3.33 -17.98
C GLU A 434 58.34 -3.93 -19.00
N ARG A 435 57.50 -4.89 -18.55
CA ARG A 435 56.45 -5.51 -19.37
C ARG A 435 55.40 -4.52 -19.89
N PHE A 436 55.18 -3.39 -19.20
CA PHE A 436 54.23 -2.34 -19.60
C PHE A 436 54.92 -1.07 -20.17
N GLN A 437 56.17 -1.23 -20.65
CA GLN A 437 56.99 -0.19 -21.30
C GLN A 437 57.26 1.04 -20.41
N PHE A 438 57.47 0.83 -19.10
CA PHE A 438 57.95 1.88 -18.20
C PHE A 438 59.49 1.90 -18.14
N TYR A 439 60.06 3.10 -18.11
CA TYR A 439 61.51 3.30 -17.98
C TYR A 439 61.89 3.35 -16.50
N THR A 440 62.76 2.43 -16.07
CA THR A 440 63.31 2.43 -14.71
C THR A 440 64.84 2.49 -14.72
N SER A 441 65.44 3.17 -13.76
CA SER A 441 66.89 3.28 -13.61
C SER A 441 67.34 2.76 -12.24
N PHE A 442 68.42 1.97 -12.19
CA PHE A 442 68.92 1.42 -10.93
C PHE A 442 69.52 2.52 -10.05
N ARG A 443 68.96 2.73 -8.86
CA ARG A 443 69.45 3.71 -7.88
C ARG A 443 70.67 3.19 -7.12
N GLY A 444 70.73 1.88 -6.89
CA GLY A 444 71.69 1.24 -6.00
C GLY A 444 71.05 0.37 -4.93
N LYS A 445 71.90 -0.31 -4.16
CA LYS A 445 71.52 -0.99 -2.92
C LYS A 445 71.27 0.02 -1.81
N MET A 446 70.27 -0.25 -0.97
CA MET A 446 69.89 0.60 0.15
C MET A 446 69.52 -0.23 1.37
N GLN A 447 69.97 0.19 2.56
CA GLN A 447 69.67 -0.49 3.82
C GLN A 447 68.28 -0.08 4.32
N ILE A 448 67.30 -0.99 4.19
CA ILE A 448 65.92 -0.76 4.57
C ILE A 448 65.64 -1.35 5.95
N LYS A 449 65.14 -0.50 6.87
CA LYS A 449 64.83 -0.90 8.27
C LYS A 449 63.82 -2.06 8.30
N GLY A 450 64.26 -3.21 8.83
CA GLY A 450 63.47 -4.45 8.90
C GLY A 450 63.62 -5.38 7.69
N LYS A 451 64.39 -5.01 6.67
CA LYS A 451 64.62 -5.82 5.45
C LYS A 451 66.09 -6.13 5.16
N GLY A 452 67.02 -5.27 5.58
CA GLY A 452 68.43 -5.38 5.18
C GLY A 452 68.70 -4.65 3.86
N GLU A 453 69.70 -5.09 3.10
CA GLU A 453 69.98 -4.50 1.78
C GLU A 453 68.89 -4.86 0.78
N MET A 454 68.31 -3.84 0.13
CA MET A 454 67.39 -4.02 -0.98
C MET A 454 67.91 -3.28 -2.22
N ASN A 455 67.75 -3.89 -3.39
CA ASN A 455 67.93 -3.19 -4.67
C ASN A 455 66.77 -2.19 -4.85
N THR A 456 67.10 -0.96 -5.22
CA THR A 456 66.12 0.13 -5.40
C THR A 456 66.29 0.79 -6.76
N TYR A 457 65.17 1.27 -7.32
CA TYR A 457 65.10 1.80 -8.67
C TYR A 457 64.30 3.11 -8.66
N TRP A 458 64.58 3.99 -9.61
CA TRP A 458 63.70 5.11 -9.95
C TRP A 458 62.77 4.71 -11.08
N LEU A 459 61.52 5.15 -11.03
CA LEU A 459 60.65 5.22 -12.19
C LEU A 459 60.85 6.60 -12.84
N GLU A 460 61.22 6.64 -14.12
CA GLU A 460 61.60 7.88 -14.82
C GLU A 460 60.60 8.29 -15.91
N GLY A 461 59.78 7.35 -16.41
CA GLY A 461 58.73 7.65 -17.38
C GLY A 461 58.10 6.39 -17.97
N ARG A 462 57.37 6.57 -19.08
CA ARG A 462 56.77 5.51 -19.88
C ARG A 462 56.95 5.81 -21.36
N ASP A 463 57.02 4.77 -22.18
CA ASP A 463 56.99 4.88 -23.64
C ASP A 463 55.68 5.55 -24.11
N PRO A 464 55.72 6.69 -24.84
CA PRO A 464 54.52 7.37 -25.32
C PRO A 464 53.79 6.61 -26.44
N SER A 465 54.38 5.53 -27.00
CA SER A 465 53.69 4.63 -27.93
C SER A 465 52.89 3.52 -27.25
N ALA A 466 53.03 3.36 -25.93
CA ALA A 466 52.33 2.32 -25.17
C ALA A 466 50.83 2.64 -25.03
N PRO A 467 49.93 1.62 -25.02
CA PRO A 467 48.49 1.83 -24.88
C PRO A 467 48.15 2.53 -23.57
N SER A 468 47.17 3.45 -23.60
CA SER A 468 46.72 4.16 -22.39
C SER A 468 46.25 3.19 -21.31
N LEU A 469 46.67 3.46 -20.07
CA LEU A 469 46.21 2.74 -18.88
C LEU A 469 45.09 3.49 -18.14
N ALA A 470 44.86 4.76 -18.48
CA ALA A 470 43.79 5.56 -17.89
C ALA A 470 42.43 5.01 -18.33
N THR A 471 41.63 4.60 -17.35
CA THR A 471 40.28 4.05 -17.54
C THR A 471 39.26 5.10 -17.15
N PRO A 472 38.43 5.64 -18.07
CA PRO A 472 37.38 6.57 -17.69
C PRO A 472 36.34 5.85 -16.82
N LYS A 473 36.38 6.10 -15.50
CA LYS A 473 35.31 5.68 -14.59
C LYS A 473 34.00 6.28 -15.11
N PRO A 474 32.88 5.52 -15.14
CA PRO A 474 31.60 6.06 -15.58
C PRO A 474 31.16 7.17 -14.63
N SER A 475 31.15 8.41 -15.13
CA SER A 475 30.72 9.58 -14.36
C SER A 475 29.30 9.38 -13.84
N ILE A 476 29.10 9.58 -12.53
CA ILE A 476 27.77 9.59 -11.95
C ILE A 476 27.02 10.81 -12.53
N ASN A 477 26.03 10.54 -13.38
CA ASN A 477 25.30 11.60 -14.10
C ASN A 477 24.40 12.39 -13.14
N THR A 478 24.95 13.45 -12.54
CA THR A 478 24.22 14.44 -11.73
C THR A 478 23.38 15.36 -12.62
N ASN A 479 22.39 14.80 -13.33
CA ASN A 479 21.52 15.52 -14.26
C ASN A 479 20.06 15.03 -14.16
N THR A 480 19.36 15.48 -13.13
CA THR A 480 17.88 15.51 -13.11
C THR A 480 17.42 16.77 -12.38
N THR A 481 17.56 17.91 -13.06
CA THR A 481 17.03 19.19 -12.57
C THR A 481 15.50 19.20 -12.75
N THR A 482 14.77 19.18 -11.64
CA THR A 482 13.33 19.48 -11.62
C THR A 482 13.10 20.56 -10.57
N THR A 483 12.98 21.81 -11.05
CA THR A 483 12.76 22.99 -10.23
C THR A 483 11.29 23.14 -9.87
N ILE A 484 10.95 22.99 -8.58
CA ILE A 484 9.74 23.56 -7.98
C ILE A 484 10.18 24.26 -6.69
N THR A 485 9.67 25.47 -6.47
CA THR A 485 10.00 26.37 -5.36
C THR A 485 9.18 26.07 -4.11
N THR A 486 9.80 26.11 -2.94
CA THR A 486 9.08 26.31 -1.66
C THR A 486 8.57 27.75 -1.54
N PRO A 487 7.65 28.01 -0.61
CA PRO A 487 8.09 28.64 0.64
C PRO A 487 7.76 27.80 1.87
N ASP A 488 8.48 28.08 2.95
CA ASP A 488 8.48 27.28 4.17
C ASP A 488 7.39 27.71 5.17
N ASN A 489 6.99 26.78 6.04
CA ASN A 489 6.67 27.08 7.43
C ASN A 489 6.65 25.76 8.24
N ASP A 490 7.58 25.63 9.18
CA ASP A 490 7.54 24.56 10.19
C ASP A 490 6.39 24.81 11.18
N HIS A 491 5.82 23.74 11.74
CA HIS A 491 5.50 23.61 13.16
C HIS A 491 5.61 22.13 13.53
N HIS A 492 6.24 21.83 14.66
CA HIS A 492 6.09 20.53 15.32
C HIS A 492 4.72 20.46 15.99
N ASP A 493 4.23 19.23 16.20
CA ASP A 493 3.86 18.74 17.53
C ASP A 493 3.92 17.20 17.46
N ASP A 494 4.51 16.58 18.48
CA ASP A 494 4.51 15.13 18.70
C ASP A 494 3.41 14.79 19.73
N ASP A 495 2.86 13.58 19.71
CA ASP A 495 2.27 12.90 20.89
C ASP A 495 2.00 11.42 20.53
N ASP A 496 2.62 10.50 21.28
CA ASP A 496 2.31 9.06 21.32
C ASP A 496 1.57 8.77 22.64
N ASP A 497 0.65 7.80 22.68
CA ASP A 497 0.27 7.10 23.92
C ASP A 497 -0.32 5.71 23.62
N ASP A 498 0.19 4.69 24.32
CA ASP A 498 -0.33 3.30 24.38
C ASP A 498 -1.17 3.13 25.66
N ASP A 499 -2.13 2.20 25.70
CA ASP A 499 -2.70 1.72 26.97
C ASP A 499 -3.25 0.29 26.90
N HIS A 500 -3.26 -0.45 28.02
CA HIS A 500 -3.41 -1.93 28.04
C HIS A 500 -4.28 -2.46 29.21
N ASP A 501 -5.04 -3.54 28.92
CA ASP A 501 -5.49 -4.64 29.80
C ASP A 501 -6.57 -4.49 30.91
N ASP A 502 -7.62 -5.33 30.71
CA ASP A 502 -8.27 -6.30 31.63
C ASP A 502 -8.91 -5.91 32.99
N ASN A 503 -10.15 -6.42 33.24
CA ASN A 503 -10.37 -7.60 34.12
C ASN A 503 -11.84 -8.13 34.06
N THR A 504 -12.13 -9.23 34.75
CA THR A 504 -13.35 -10.06 34.66
C THR A 504 -14.07 -10.29 36.00
N THR A 505 -15.35 -10.73 35.98
CA THR A 505 -15.96 -11.54 37.07
C THR A 505 -17.22 -12.32 36.63
N GLN A 506 -17.55 -13.43 37.31
CA GLN A 506 -18.76 -14.27 37.12
C GLN A 506 -19.59 -14.37 38.41
N PRO A 507 -20.82 -14.95 38.35
CA PRO A 507 -21.20 -15.99 39.32
C PRO A 507 -22.03 -17.18 38.76
N ASN A 508 -22.13 -18.26 39.55
CA ASN A 508 -22.96 -19.48 39.36
C ASN A 508 -24.29 -19.37 40.18
N GLY A 509 -25.31 -20.26 40.14
CA GLY A 509 -25.60 -21.52 39.40
C GLY A 509 -26.73 -22.34 40.09
N ASP A 510 -27.33 -23.34 39.40
CA ASP A 510 -28.23 -24.43 39.88
C ASP A 510 -29.61 -24.04 40.50
N THR A 511 -30.74 -24.79 40.51
CA THR A 511 -31.32 -26.06 39.95
C THR A 511 -32.89 -25.95 40.10
N ASP A 512 -33.85 -26.81 39.67
CA ASP A 512 -33.94 -28.18 39.08
C ASP A 512 -35.23 -28.32 38.18
N GLY A 513 -35.82 -29.52 37.97
CA GLY A 513 -37.05 -29.82 37.17
C GLY A 513 -38.34 -30.07 37.98
N PRO A 514 -39.38 -30.83 37.49
CA PRO A 514 -39.39 -31.74 36.32
C PRO A 514 -40.70 -31.74 35.43
N GLU A 515 -40.83 -32.80 34.61
CA GLU A 515 -42.00 -33.34 33.86
C GLU A 515 -42.37 -32.76 32.46
N HIS A 516 -42.91 -33.66 31.61
CA HIS A 516 -42.98 -33.54 30.14
C HIS A 516 -44.41 -33.65 29.58
N VAL A 517 -44.75 -32.85 28.56
CA VAL A 517 -45.80 -33.15 27.56
C VAL A 517 -45.34 -32.68 26.16
N VAL A 518 -45.07 -33.64 25.27
CA VAL A 518 -44.58 -33.39 23.90
C VAL A 518 -45.77 -33.26 22.94
N ASP A 519 -45.78 -32.24 22.09
CA ASP A 519 -46.80 -32.08 21.03
C ASP A 519 -46.16 -31.59 19.72
N ALA A 520 -46.64 -32.11 18.58
CA ALA A 520 -45.92 -32.04 17.31
C ALA A 520 -46.32 -30.84 16.44
N VAL A 521 -45.34 -30.09 15.92
CA VAL A 521 -45.57 -28.98 14.98
C VAL A 521 -44.86 -29.27 13.65
N VAL A 522 -45.63 -29.36 12.57
CA VAL A 522 -45.07 -29.47 11.20
C VAL A 522 -44.74 -28.06 10.71
N VAL A 523 -43.48 -27.85 10.29
CA VAL A 523 -43.00 -26.57 9.77
C VAL A 523 -42.41 -26.76 8.37
N GLU A 524 -43.06 -26.14 7.39
CA GLU A 524 -42.53 -26.04 6.03
C GLU A 524 -41.47 -24.94 5.99
N CYS A 525 -40.19 -25.33 5.98
CA CYS A 525 -39.05 -24.42 5.87
C CYS A 525 -38.46 -24.48 4.45
N PRO A 526 -38.86 -23.59 3.52
CA PRO A 526 -38.33 -23.60 2.17
C PRO A 526 -36.96 -22.93 2.10
N VAL A 527 -35.91 -23.74 2.00
CA VAL A 527 -34.52 -23.27 2.04
C VAL A 527 -34.07 -22.79 0.65
N VAL A 528 -34.06 -21.47 0.43
CA VAL A 528 -33.50 -20.87 -0.79
C VAL A 528 -31.97 -20.85 -0.73
N GLN A 529 -31.33 -21.97 -1.05
CA GLN A 529 -29.91 -21.98 -1.40
C GLN A 529 -29.73 -21.57 -2.88
N THR A 530 -29.48 -20.28 -3.13
CA THR A 530 -28.90 -19.84 -4.40
C THR A 530 -27.45 -20.34 -4.50
N ILE A 531 -27.27 -21.53 -5.08
CA ILE A 531 -25.94 -22.10 -5.36
C ILE A 531 -25.30 -21.32 -6.52
N ASP A 532 -24.55 -20.27 -6.20
CA ASP A 532 -23.72 -19.55 -7.17
C ASP A 532 -22.54 -20.43 -7.61
N ARG A 533 -22.77 -21.20 -8.68
CA ARG A 533 -21.81 -22.17 -9.24
C ARG A 533 -20.50 -21.55 -9.73
N ASN A 534 -20.39 -20.22 -9.82
CA ASN A 534 -19.20 -19.53 -10.31
C ASN A 534 -18.16 -19.19 -9.22
N ARG A 535 -18.38 -19.59 -7.95
CA ARG A 535 -17.42 -19.38 -6.84
C ARG A 535 -16.88 -20.67 -6.20
N LEU A 536 -16.66 -21.71 -7.01
CA LEU A 536 -15.94 -22.93 -6.61
C LEU A 536 -14.69 -23.16 -7.46
N SER A 537 -13.62 -22.43 -7.14
CA SER A 537 -12.25 -22.72 -7.56
C SER A 537 -11.51 -23.44 -6.41
N PRO A 538 -11.22 -24.74 -6.51
CA PRO A 538 -10.46 -25.46 -5.50
C PRO A 538 -8.95 -25.39 -5.78
N LEU A 539 -8.20 -24.75 -4.86
CA LEU A 539 -6.73 -24.63 -4.80
C LEU A 539 -6.06 -23.85 -5.94
#